data_AF-A0A6C0EN08-F1
#
_entry.id   AF-A0A6C0EN08-F1
#
_cell.length_a   1.000
_cell.length_b   1.000
_cell.length_c   1.000
_cell.angle_alpha   90.00
_cell.angle_beta   90.00
_cell.angle_gamma   90.00
#
_symmetry.space_group_name_H-M   'P 1'
#
loop_
_entity.id
_entity.type
_entity.pdbx_description
1 polymer ?
#
loop_
_entity_poly.entity_id
_entity_poly.type
_entity_poly.pdbx_seq_one_letter_code
_entity_poly.pdbx_strand_id
1 'polypeptide(L)'
;MAFMAMSKNLGLNTQMNFQEQEFKEMQDEYNSYSAKFKEIGELEDGDKLARDSSGVYYRHVRGEYLVQLRRWWTRQGRSHTFNHLDEDFSKFMKYLDKVLNILKITYDTRYRVLGKKLRDLANSLMTGLYTLKKTYPTEAKLICKIDSIIMSLIDFKTSIGEKLEVSIPISQQRQRTFSD
;
A
#
# COMPACT_ATOMS: atom_id res chain seq x y z
N MET A 1 25.70 -26.45 -32.18
CA MET A 1 24.70 -25.38 -32.00
C MET A 1 23.52 -25.77 -31.09
N ALA A 2 23.08 -27.04 -31.04
CA ALA A 2 21.96 -27.47 -30.20
C ALA A 2 22.15 -27.26 -28.67
N PHE A 3 23.36 -27.50 -28.14
CA PHE A 3 23.64 -27.34 -26.70
C PHE A 3 23.53 -25.89 -26.19
N MET A 4 23.95 -24.91 -27.00
CA MET A 4 23.82 -23.48 -26.67
C MET A 4 22.37 -23.00 -26.69
N ALA A 5 21.54 -23.53 -27.59
CA ALA A 5 20.11 -23.23 -27.64
C ALA A 5 19.37 -23.82 -26.42
N MET A 6 19.70 -25.05 -26.02
CA MET A 6 19.11 -25.71 -24.85
C MET A 6 19.49 -25.03 -23.52
N SER A 7 20.77 -24.66 -23.36
CA SER A 7 21.26 -23.92 -22.18
C SER A 7 20.58 -22.55 -22.04
N LYS A 8 20.41 -21.81 -23.14
CA LYS A 8 19.67 -20.53 -23.13
C LYS A 8 18.19 -20.73 -22.77
N ASN A 9 17.54 -21.78 -23.28
CA ASN A 9 16.13 -22.05 -22.98
C ASN A 9 15.91 -22.43 -21.51
N LEU A 10 16.83 -23.19 -20.91
CA LEU A 10 16.81 -23.54 -19.48
C LEU A 10 17.03 -22.30 -18.59
N GLY A 11 17.97 -21.42 -18.95
CA GLY A 11 18.20 -20.17 -18.22
C GLY A 11 17.01 -19.20 -18.27
N LEU A 12 16.37 -19.07 -19.44
CA LEU A 12 15.19 -18.22 -19.62
C LEU A 12 13.96 -18.75 -18.85
N ASN A 13 13.70 -20.06 -18.89
CA ASN A 13 12.60 -20.65 -18.13
C ASN A 13 12.79 -20.50 -16.62
N THR A 14 14.03 -20.61 -16.13
CA THR A 14 14.31 -20.44 -14.70
C THR A 14 14.13 -18.98 -14.26
N GLN A 15 14.56 -18.01 -15.07
CA GLN A 15 14.36 -16.58 -14.78
C GLN A 15 12.88 -16.15 -14.84
N MET A 16 12.10 -16.67 -15.79
CA MET A 16 10.67 -16.39 -15.86
C MET A 16 9.92 -16.91 -14.62
N ASN A 17 10.25 -18.12 -14.17
CA ASN A 17 9.65 -18.69 -12.96
C ASN A 17 9.98 -17.87 -11.71
N PHE A 18 11.20 -17.32 -11.62
CA PHE A 18 11.61 -16.48 -10.50
C PHE A 18 10.86 -15.14 -10.46
N GLN A 19 10.76 -14.43 -11.59
CA GLN A 19 10.04 -13.16 -11.67
C GLN A 19 8.53 -13.31 -11.42
N GLU A 20 7.96 -14.43 -11.86
CA GLU A 20 6.55 -14.75 -11.63
C GLU A 20 6.26 -15.04 -10.16
N GLN A 21 7.15 -15.80 -9.50
CA GLN A 21 7.08 -16.04 -8.07
C GLN A 21 7.24 -14.75 -7.26
N GLU A 22 8.20 -13.89 -7.63
CA GLU A 22 8.43 -12.60 -6.95
C GLU A 22 7.21 -11.67 -7.08
N PHE A 23 6.61 -11.60 -8.28
CA PHE A 23 5.39 -10.83 -8.51
C PHE A 23 4.23 -11.35 -7.66
N LYS A 24 4.07 -12.68 -7.59
CA LYS A 24 3.01 -13.33 -6.81
C LYS A 24 3.15 -13.01 -5.32
N GLU A 25 4.37 -13.10 -4.77
CA GLU A 25 4.63 -12.73 -3.38
C GLU A 25 4.27 -11.28 -3.09
N MET A 26 4.63 -10.34 -3.98
CA MET A 26 4.23 -8.94 -3.83
C MET A 26 2.72 -8.73 -3.92
N GLN A 27 2.04 -9.49 -4.79
CA GLN A 27 0.59 -9.41 -4.94
C GLN A 27 -0.11 -9.98 -3.69
N ASP A 28 0.44 -11.02 -3.07
CA ASP A 28 -0.05 -11.61 -1.82
C ASP A 28 0.19 -10.66 -0.64
N GLU A 29 1.36 -10.02 -0.56
CA GLU A 29 1.64 -8.94 0.40
C GLU A 29 0.62 -7.79 0.26
N TYR A 30 0.32 -7.36 -0.97
CA TYR A 30 -0.73 -6.36 -1.23
C TYR A 30 -2.09 -6.82 -0.70
N ASN A 31 -2.50 -8.05 -0.99
CA ASN A 31 -3.79 -8.57 -0.56
C ASN A 31 -3.89 -8.59 0.98
N SER A 32 -2.80 -8.98 1.64
CA SER A 32 -2.69 -8.99 3.10
C SER A 32 -2.84 -7.58 3.69
N TYR A 33 -2.09 -6.59 3.19
CA TYR A 33 -2.21 -5.21 3.66
C TYR A 33 -3.56 -4.57 3.32
N SER A 34 -4.08 -4.84 2.13
CA SER A 34 -5.39 -4.34 1.71
C SER A 34 -6.50 -4.86 2.61
N ALA A 35 -6.47 -6.14 3.00
CA ALA A 35 -7.43 -6.72 3.94
C ALA A 35 -7.26 -6.13 5.34
N LYS A 36 -6.01 -6.05 5.81
CA LYS A 36 -5.68 -5.53 7.15
C LYS A 36 -6.12 -4.09 7.36
N PHE A 37 -5.94 -3.24 6.35
CA PHE A 37 -6.21 -1.81 6.43
C PHE A 37 -7.56 -1.38 5.88
N LYS A 38 -8.37 -2.32 5.36
CA LYS A 38 -9.67 -2.04 4.75
C LYS A 38 -10.54 -1.13 5.64
N GLU A 39 -10.70 -1.52 6.90
CA GLU A 39 -11.55 -0.83 7.86
C GLU A 39 -11.02 0.56 8.27
N ILE A 40 -9.72 0.84 8.08
CA ILE A 40 -9.18 2.19 8.28
C ILE A 40 -9.69 3.10 7.17
N GLY A 41 -9.65 2.65 5.93
CA GLY A 41 -10.10 3.44 4.77
C GLY A 41 -11.60 3.76 4.77
N GLU A 42 -12.39 2.95 5.48
CA GLU A 42 -13.85 3.07 5.59
C GLU A 42 -14.31 3.75 6.91
N LEU A 43 -13.40 4.44 7.62
CA LEU A 43 -13.73 5.17 8.84
C LEU A 43 -14.61 6.39 8.56
N GLU A 44 -15.72 6.49 9.29
CA GLU A 44 -16.60 7.67 9.29
C GLU A 44 -16.38 8.56 10.52
N ASP A 45 -16.92 9.78 10.49
CA ASP A 45 -16.72 10.77 11.54
C ASP A 45 -17.26 10.28 12.90
N GLY A 46 -16.34 10.09 13.84
CA GLY A 46 -16.63 9.61 15.20
C GLY A 46 -16.46 8.10 15.37
N ASP A 47 -16.15 7.37 14.29
CA ASP A 47 -15.77 5.95 14.39
C ASP A 47 -14.45 5.79 15.11
N LYS A 48 -14.34 4.68 15.85
CA LYS A 48 -13.11 4.30 16.54
C LYS A 48 -12.49 3.07 15.91
N LEU A 49 -11.17 3.06 15.88
CA LEU A 49 -10.39 1.95 15.38
C LEU A 49 -10.00 0.99 16.51
N ALA A 50 -10.25 -0.30 16.32
CA ALA A 50 -9.74 -1.37 17.16
C ALA A 50 -8.97 -2.39 16.32
N ARG A 51 -8.23 -3.27 16.99
CA ARG A 51 -7.42 -4.33 16.38
C ARG A 51 -7.72 -5.62 17.10
N ASP A 52 -7.92 -6.69 16.36
CA ASP A 52 -8.17 -8.01 16.92
C ASP A 52 -6.85 -8.70 17.32
N SER A 53 -6.92 -9.91 17.85
CA SER A 53 -5.74 -10.72 18.16
C SER A 53 -5.02 -11.23 16.91
N SER A 54 -5.68 -11.26 15.75
CA SER A 54 -5.09 -11.67 14.47
C SER A 54 -4.27 -10.55 13.80
N GLY A 55 -4.43 -9.32 14.28
CA GLY A 55 -3.74 -8.13 13.81
C GLY A 55 -4.49 -7.34 12.74
N VAL A 56 -5.75 -7.71 12.46
CA VAL A 56 -6.66 -7.04 11.52
C VAL A 56 -7.40 -5.92 12.25
N TYR A 57 -7.56 -4.79 11.56
CA TYR A 57 -8.29 -3.64 12.11
C TYR A 57 -9.78 -3.78 11.85
N TYR A 58 -10.59 -3.30 12.78
CA TYR A 58 -12.04 -3.19 12.63
C TYR A 58 -12.56 -1.88 13.21
N ARG A 59 -13.64 -1.36 12.61
CA ARG A 59 -14.28 -0.11 13.04
C ARG A 59 -15.38 -0.38 14.06
N HIS A 60 -15.46 0.51 15.04
CA HIS A 60 -16.61 0.60 15.94
C HIS A 60 -17.48 1.77 15.53
N VAL A 61 -18.68 1.46 15.04
CA VAL A 61 -19.66 2.42 14.56
C VAL A 61 -20.19 3.26 15.72
N ARG A 62 -20.35 4.56 15.47
CA ARG A 62 -20.96 5.51 16.40
C ARG A 62 -22.41 5.11 16.74
N GLY A 63 -22.64 4.65 17.98
CA GLY A 63 -23.99 4.42 18.52
C GLY A 63 -24.15 3.13 19.32
N GLU A 64 -23.33 2.12 19.01
CA GLU A 64 -23.33 0.84 19.72
C GLU A 64 -22.02 0.72 20.53
N TYR A 65 -22.11 0.40 21.83
CA TYR A 65 -20.98 0.08 22.73
C TYR A 65 -20.05 1.22 23.23
N LEU A 66 -20.60 2.38 23.60
CA LEU A 66 -19.83 3.45 24.26
C LEU A 66 -19.33 3.14 25.69
N VAL A 67 -19.93 2.17 26.41
CA VAL A 67 -19.58 1.91 27.83
C VAL A 67 -18.45 0.89 27.99
N GLN A 68 -18.36 -0.11 27.11
CA GLN A 68 -17.35 -1.17 27.23
C GLN A 68 -16.00 -0.77 26.62
N LEU A 69 -16.00 -0.03 25.50
CA LEU A 69 -14.77 0.49 24.90
C LEU A 69 -14.07 1.54 25.76
N ARG A 70 -14.81 2.33 26.56
CA ARG A 70 -14.20 3.31 27.49
C ARG A 70 -13.34 2.63 28.57
N ARG A 71 -13.64 1.36 28.90
CA ARG A 71 -12.91 0.56 29.90
C ARG A 71 -11.70 -0.19 29.31
N TRP A 72 -11.80 -0.66 28.06
CA TRP A 72 -10.68 -1.33 27.36
C TRP A 72 -9.66 -0.32 26.82
N TRP A 73 -10.12 0.85 26.40
CA TRP A 73 -9.33 1.99 25.93
C TRP A 73 -8.84 2.89 27.08
N THR A 74 -8.60 2.30 28.24
CA THR A 74 -7.85 2.95 29.32
C THR A 74 -6.39 3.13 28.88
N ARG A 75 -5.66 4.05 29.51
CA ARG A 75 -4.29 4.51 29.12
C ARG A 75 -3.31 3.41 28.65
N GLN A 76 -3.46 2.17 29.14
CA GLN A 76 -2.64 1.02 28.73
C GLN A 76 -2.99 0.47 27.33
N GLY A 77 -4.27 0.24 27.02
CA GLY A 77 -4.69 -0.31 25.72
C GLY A 77 -4.42 0.62 24.54
N ARG A 78 -4.60 1.93 24.77
CA ARG A 78 -4.35 2.98 23.77
C ARG A 78 -2.89 3.01 23.30
N SER A 79 -1.93 2.91 24.23
CA SER A 79 -0.51 2.89 23.87
C SER A 79 -0.15 1.64 23.06
N HIS A 80 -0.74 0.48 23.39
CA HIS A 80 -0.49 -0.76 22.67
C HIS A 80 -1.06 -0.71 21.25
N THR A 81 -2.33 -0.29 21.08
CA THR A 81 -2.93 -0.17 19.74
C THR A 81 -2.16 0.82 18.88
N PHE A 82 -1.65 1.93 19.43
CA PHE A 82 -0.86 2.89 18.66
C PHE A 82 0.55 2.40 18.33
N ASN A 83 1.18 1.62 19.21
CA ASN A 83 2.45 0.99 18.88
C ASN A 83 2.27 -0.03 17.75
N HIS A 84 1.17 -0.78 17.77
CA HIS A 84 0.84 -1.71 16.69
C HIS A 84 0.49 -1.01 15.38
N LEU A 85 -0.23 0.10 15.43
CA LEU A 85 -0.51 0.93 14.25
C LEU A 85 0.79 1.41 13.61
N ASP A 86 1.68 1.98 14.42
CA ASP A 86 2.99 2.47 13.98
C ASP A 86 3.87 1.35 13.39
N GLU A 87 3.89 0.18 14.04
CA GLU A 87 4.63 -0.99 13.55
C GLU A 87 4.06 -1.50 12.22
N ASP A 88 2.73 -1.59 12.11
CA ASP A 88 2.04 -2.06 10.92
C ASP A 88 2.25 -1.11 9.74
N PHE A 89 2.18 0.21 9.97
CA PHE A 89 2.50 1.20 8.95
C PHE A 89 3.98 1.21 8.59
N SER A 90 4.89 1.03 9.55
CA SER A 90 6.32 0.93 9.27
C SER A 90 6.64 -0.26 8.34
N LYS A 91 5.99 -1.41 8.56
CA LYS A 91 6.10 -2.58 7.69
C LYS A 91 5.50 -2.30 6.31
N PHE A 92 4.35 -1.64 6.27
CA PHE A 92 3.71 -1.23 5.01
C PHE A 92 4.58 -0.26 4.20
N MET A 93 5.20 0.74 4.82
CA MET A 93 6.10 1.69 4.13
C MET A 93 7.29 0.98 3.49
N LYS A 94 7.89 0.01 4.18
CA LYS A 94 8.97 -0.83 3.59
C LYS A 94 8.49 -1.60 2.35
N TYR A 95 7.25 -2.10 2.40
CA TYR A 95 6.64 -2.75 1.25
C TYR A 95 6.39 -1.76 0.10
N LEU A 96 5.92 -0.55 0.39
CA LEU A 96 5.78 0.53 -0.61
C LEU A 96 7.11 0.87 -1.28
N ASP A 97 8.18 0.99 -0.50
CA ASP A 97 9.53 1.23 -1.02
C ASP A 97 10.04 0.09 -1.93
N LYS A 98 9.77 -1.17 -1.55
CA LYS A 98 10.08 -2.35 -2.36
C LYS A 98 9.39 -2.25 -3.73
N VAL A 99 8.09 -1.96 -3.75
CA VAL A 99 7.32 -1.82 -5.00
C VAL A 99 7.82 -0.63 -5.83
N LEU A 100 8.11 0.51 -5.21
CA LEU A 100 8.67 1.67 -5.91
C LEU A 100 10.01 1.35 -6.56
N ASN A 101 10.90 0.65 -5.86
CA ASN A 101 12.20 0.28 -6.40
C ASN A 101 12.07 -0.66 -7.59
N ILE A 102 11.13 -1.60 -7.55
CA ILE A 102 10.87 -2.50 -8.68
C ILE A 102 10.30 -1.72 -9.86
N LEU A 103 9.36 -0.80 -9.64
CA LEU A 103 8.83 0.08 -10.69
C LEU A 103 9.89 1.00 -11.32
N LYS A 104 10.99 1.30 -10.63
CA LYS A 104 12.12 2.04 -11.21
C LYS A 104 12.94 1.18 -12.18
N ILE A 105 12.99 -0.12 -11.95
CA ILE A 105 13.86 -1.07 -12.68
C ILE A 105 13.10 -1.75 -13.81
N THR A 106 11.80 -2.03 -13.63
CA THR A 106 10.98 -2.78 -14.58
C THR A 106 9.89 -1.95 -15.24
N TYR A 107 9.64 -2.22 -16.52
CA TYR A 107 8.51 -1.67 -17.29
C TYR A 107 7.33 -2.63 -17.38
N ASP A 108 7.36 -3.74 -16.65
CA ASP A 108 6.29 -4.73 -16.69
C ASP A 108 4.96 -4.15 -16.18
N THR A 109 3.94 -4.27 -17.04
CA THR A 109 2.58 -3.78 -16.84
C THR A 109 1.93 -4.31 -15.57
N ARG A 110 2.27 -5.53 -15.11
CA ARG A 110 1.72 -6.14 -13.90
C ARG A 110 2.09 -5.33 -12.66
N TYR A 111 3.35 -4.91 -12.56
CA TYR A 111 3.82 -4.05 -11.48
C TYR A 111 3.19 -2.66 -11.53
N ARG A 112 2.94 -2.12 -12.74
CA ARG A 112 2.25 -0.84 -12.90
C ARG A 112 0.80 -0.91 -12.42
N VAL A 113 0.10 -2.01 -12.70
CA VAL A 113 -1.26 -2.25 -12.18
C VAL A 113 -1.24 -2.36 -10.65
N LEU A 114 -0.28 -3.10 -10.09
CA LEU A 114 -0.09 -3.17 -8.64
C LEU A 114 0.18 -1.79 -8.03
N GLY A 115 1.02 -0.99 -8.68
CA GLY A 115 1.31 0.37 -8.25
C GLY A 115 0.08 1.29 -8.25
N LYS A 116 -0.79 1.19 -9.25
CA LYS A 116 -2.08 1.90 -9.27
C LYS A 116 -2.96 1.49 -8.10
N LYS A 117 -3.13 0.18 -7.88
CA LYS A 117 -3.90 -0.35 -6.73
C LYS A 117 -3.35 0.14 -5.39
N LEU A 118 -2.02 0.23 -5.25
CA LEU A 118 -1.38 0.76 -4.06
C LEU A 118 -1.58 2.26 -3.87
N ARG A 119 -1.55 3.03 -4.96
CA ARG A 119 -1.90 4.45 -4.92
C ARG A 119 -3.33 4.67 -4.42
N ASP A 120 -4.26 3.83 -4.88
CA ASP A 120 -5.66 3.91 -4.47
C ASP A 120 -5.85 3.50 -3.00
N LEU A 121 -5.15 2.44 -2.56
CA LEU A 121 -5.11 2.04 -1.16
C LEU A 121 -4.53 3.16 -0.27
N ALA A 122 -3.44 3.81 -0.70
CA ALA A 122 -2.83 4.93 0.02
C ALA A 122 -3.79 6.12 0.15
N ASN A 123 -4.52 6.46 -0.92
CA ASN A 123 -5.54 7.53 -0.87
C ASN A 123 -6.67 7.20 0.12
N SER A 124 -7.16 5.97 0.11
CA SER A 124 -8.17 5.49 1.05
C SER A 124 -7.67 5.58 2.49
N LEU A 125 -6.44 5.10 2.74
CA LEU A 125 -5.79 5.18 4.04
C LEU A 125 -5.61 6.60 4.53
N MET A 126 -5.14 7.53 3.68
CA MET A 126 -5.01 8.95 4.05
C MET A 126 -6.34 9.51 4.53
N THR A 127 -7.43 9.22 3.81
CA THR A 127 -8.78 9.67 4.17
C THR A 127 -9.18 9.13 5.55
N GLY A 128 -9.05 7.83 5.76
CA GLY A 128 -9.34 7.18 7.03
C GLY A 128 -8.49 7.70 8.20
N LEU A 129 -7.21 7.96 7.95
CA LEU A 129 -6.29 8.52 8.95
C LEU A 129 -6.65 9.97 9.32
N TYR A 130 -7.11 10.79 8.37
CA TYR A 130 -7.63 12.12 8.68
C TYR A 130 -8.89 12.04 9.56
N THR A 131 -9.80 11.12 9.26
CA THR A 131 -10.98 10.86 10.11
C THR A 131 -10.56 10.43 11.51
N LEU A 132 -9.61 9.49 11.62
CA LEU A 132 -9.08 9.01 12.89
C LEU A 132 -8.46 10.14 13.71
N LYS A 133 -7.68 11.03 13.06
CA LYS A 133 -7.10 12.22 13.68
C LYS A 133 -8.17 13.14 14.26
N LYS A 134 -9.29 13.37 13.55
CA LYS A 134 -10.42 14.18 14.04
C LYS A 134 -11.13 13.54 15.23
N THR A 135 -11.23 12.21 15.28
CA THR A 135 -11.84 11.47 16.40
C THR A 135 -11.06 11.64 17.72
N TYR A 136 -9.76 11.96 17.66
CA TYR A 136 -8.89 12.04 18.84
C TYR A 136 -8.14 13.39 18.99
N PRO A 137 -8.86 14.53 19.14
CA PRO A 137 -8.24 15.85 19.12
C PRO A 137 -7.35 16.14 20.33
N THR A 138 -7.50 15.41 21.43
CA THR A 138 -6.73 15.61 22.67
C THR A 138 -5.45 14.77 22.75
N GLU A 139 -5.20 13.89 21.78
CA GLU A 139 -4.09 12.93 21.82
C GLU A 139 -2.92 13.38 20.92
N ALA A 140 -2.17 14.39 21.35
CA ALA A 140 -1.10 15.00 20.53
C ALA A 140 -0.09 13.99 19.95
N LYS A 141 0.33 12.98 20.74
CA LYS A 141 1.28 11.95 20.26
C LYS A 141 0.69 11.11 19.12
N LEU A 142 -0.61 10.80 19.18
CA LEU A 142 -1.29 10.07 18.11
C LEU A 142 -1.38 10.93 16.86
N ILE A 143 -1.81 12.18 17.03
CA ILE A 143 -1.94 13.15 15.94
C ILE A 143 -0.61 13.27 15.19
N CYS A 144 0.50 13.47 15.91
CA CYS A 144 1.83 13.55 15.29
C CYS A 144 2.22 12.27 14.54
N LYS A 145 1.90 11.08 15.08
CA LYS A 145 2.18 9.81 14.39
C LYS A 145 1.34 9.66 13.13
N ILE A 146 0.05 9.96 13.21
CA ILE A 146 -0.84 9.95 12.05
C ILE A 146 -0.34 10.92 10.99
N ASP A 147 0.05 12.14 11.38
CA ASP A 147 0.60 13.13 10.44
C ASP A 147 1.88 12.64 9.77
N SER A 148 2.78 11.97 10.52
CA SER A 148 3.98 11.34 9.96
C SER A 148 3.63 10.27 8.92
N ILE A 149 2.65 9.42 9.20
CA ILE A 149 2.20 8.37 8.28
C ILE A 149 1.58 8.99 7.03
N ILE A 150 0.71 9.99 7.18
CA ILE A 150 0.08 10.70 6.06
C ILE A 150 1.15 11.33 5.17
N MET A 151 2.18 11.96 5.75
CA MET A 151 3.26 12.56 4.98
C MET A 151 4.01 11.51 4.15
N SER A 152 4.35 10.36 4.74
CA SER A 152 4.98 9.26 4.00
C SER A 152 4.09 8.69 2.88
N LEU A 153 2.76 8.64 3.07
CA LEU A 153 1.82 8.24 2.02
C LEU A 153 1.75 9.27 0.88
N ILE A 154 1.86 10.57 1.20
CA ILE A 154 1.93 11.65 0.20
C ILE A 154 3.22 11.52 -0.63
N ASP A 155 4.37 11.29 0.02
CA ASP A 155 5.65 11.11 -0.65
C ASP A 155 5.63 9.91 -1.59
N PHE A 156 5.08 8.78 -1.11
CA PHE A 156 4.86 7.59 -1.92
C PHE A 156 3.95 7.87 -3.13
N LYS A 157 2.82 8.52 -2.91
CA LYS A 157 1.85 8.85 -3.97
C LYS A 157 2.47 9.73 -5.05
N THR A 158 3.27 10.70 -4.66
CA THR A 158 3.99 11.58 -5.59
C THR A 158 5.01 10.78 -6.39
N SER A 159 5.83 9.99 -5.69
CA SER A 159 6.85 9.13 -6.30
C SER A 159 6.24 8.13 -7.30
N ILE A 160 5.12 7.50 -6.96
CA ILE A 160 4.49 6.52 -7.85
C ILE A 160 3.75 7.17 -9.01
N GLY A 161 3.18 8.37 -8.82
CA GLY A 161 2.57 9.16 -9.89
C GLY A 161 3.57 9.44 -11.01
N GLU A 162 4.75 9.98 -10.65
CA GLU A 162 5.84 10.22 -11.59
C GLU A 162 6.24 8.95 -12.38
N LYS A 163 6.26 7.78 -11.72
CA LYS A 163 6.65 6.52 -12.39
C LYS A 163 5.56 5.93 -13.27
N LEU A 164 4.29 6.14 -12.92
CA LEU A 164 3.16 5.64 -13.69
C LEU A 164 2.84 6.51 -14.92
N GLU A 165 3.17 7.80 -14.87
CA GLU A 165 2.98 8.74 -15.98
C GLU A 165 4.09 8.65 -17.05
N VAL A 166 5.22 8.00 -16.74
CA VAL A 166 6.28 7.70 -17.71
C VAL A 166 5.88 6.50 -18.59
N SER A 167 4.97 6.75 -19.53
CA SER A 167 4.84 6.06 -20.84
C SER A 167 3.78 6.83 -21.65
N ILE A 168 4.06 7.43 -22.81
CA ILE A 168 4.71 6.88 -24.02
C ILE A 168 5.55 7.99 -24.72
N PRO A 169 6.80 7.77 -25.15
CA PRO A 169 7.42 8.64 -26.16
C PRO A 169 6.69 8.45 -27.50
N ILE A 170 6.17 9.55 -28.05
CA ILE A 170 5.48 9.64 -29.35
C ILE A 170 6.50 9.48 -30.50
N SER A 171 7.21 8.35 -30.58
CA SER A 171 8.25 8.14 -31.61
C SER A 171 7.94 7.04 -32.62
N GLN A 172 6.71 6.50 -32.67
CA GLN A 172 6.32 5.52 -33.70
C GLN A 172 4.91 5.69 -34.26
N GLN A 173 4.45 6.92 -34.49
CA GLN A 173 3.37 7.15 -35.47
C GLN A 173 3.95 7.52 -36.84
N ARG A 174 4.27 6.43 -37.58
CA ARG A 174 4.30 6.32 -39.04
C ARG A 174 5.23 7.26 -39.81
N GLN A 175 6.49 6.85 -39.93
CA GLN A 175 7.08 6.79 -41.26
C GLN A 175 6.29 5.74 -42.08
N ARG A 176 5.30 6.20 -42.83
CA ARG A 176 4.87 5.54 -44.07
C ARG A 176 4.85 6.62 -45.12
N THR A 177 5.96 6.71 -45.84
CA THR A 177 6.00 7.19 -47.22
C THR A 177 4.83 6.60 -48.00
N PHE A 178 4.09 7.46 -48.71
CA PHE A 178 3.75 7.18 -50.10
C PHE A 178 3.97 8.48 -50.86
N SER A 179 4.95 8.42 -51.76
CA SER A 179 5.09 9.29 -52.90
C SER A 179 3.83 9.23 -53.75
N ASP A 180 3.37 10.38 -54.25
CA ASP A 180 3.04 10.64 -55.65
C ASP A 180 3.13 12.16 -55.90
#